data_AF-A0A661YT97-F1
#
_entry.id   AF-A0A661YT97-F1
#
_cell.length_a   1.000
_cell.length_b   1.000
_cell.length_c   1.000
_cell.angle_alpha   90.00
_cell.angle_beta   90.00
_cell.angle_gamma   90.00
#
_symmetry.space_group_name_H-M   'P 1'
#
loop_
_entity.id
_entity.type
_entity.pdbx_description
1 polymer ?
#
loop_
_entity_poly.entity_id
_entity_poly.type
_entity_poly.pdbx_seq_one_letter_code
_entity_poly.pdbx_strand_id
1 'polypeptide(L)'
;MNSSGLNFVFAKKGSPTYSFLKWIFVDPELFEKPTDFSAIVAHEKIHATEGHTYDLILAELLAIIQWFNPFAYLLKKTIKENHEYITDQKVITNYQDSYAYQLLLLEHSSIIKSNSLTHNFSYSLLERRLKMMKKSKHKLGFSLRLLAVATSLVLTFFACSSPEENAEKATTNTEQIFMVVEKMPEFVGGEQAMYKYIAGNIQYPDQAKKDGIEGRVYISFIVEKDGRISNVETMRGIGGGCDKEALRVIRNMPNWIPGEQRGEKVRVQYRMPIKFTLSGAKNDKEITDDSDNQLFQVVEKMPEFTGGKQAMYKYISNNIKYPKQAKTENIQGKVFIEFIIEKDGKISNVKVKRGIGGGCDEEALRVIRNMPNWIPGKQRGESVRVVYTIPIKFSLN
;
A
#
# COMPACT_ATOMS: atom_id res chain seq x y z
N MET A 1 -11.82 -29.42 53.83
CA MET A 1 -12.08 -29.64 52.39
C MET A 1 -13.54 -29.37 52.14
N ASN A 2 -13.88 -28.31 51.40
CA ASN A 2 -15.27 -27.96 51.11
C ASN A 2 -15.72 -28.63 49.79
N SER A 3 -16.98 -29.03 49.71
CA SER A 3 -17.61 -29.86 48.67
C SER A 3 -17.52 -29.35 47.21
N SER A 4 -16.92 -28.18 46.98
CA SER A 4 -16.81 -27.52 45.66
C SER A 4 -15.39 -27.52 45.09
N GLY A 5 -14.40 -28.10 45.79
CA GLY A 5 -13.00 -28.11 45.34
C GLY A 5 -12.30 -26.74 45.38
N LEU A 6 -12.86 -25.79 46.15
CA LEU A 6 -12.35 -24.44 46.36
C LEU A 6 -11.72 -24.32 47.76
N ASN A 7 -10.63 -23.57 47.84
CA ASN A 7 -9.88 -23.32 49.06
C ASN A 7 -10.15 -21.90 49.58
N PHE A 8 -10.54 -21.77 50.84
CA PHE A 8 -10.79 -20.49 51.48
C PHE A 8 -9.61 -20.15 52.39
N VAL A 9 -9.11 -18.92 52.29
CA VAL A 9 -8.00 -18.40 53.09
C VAL A 9 -8.40 -17.04 53.65
N PHE A 10 -8.11 -16.81 54.93
CA PHE A 10 -8.32 -15.51 55.54
C PHE A 10 -7.22 -14.54 55.09
N ALA A 11 -7.63 -13.41 54.51
CA ALA A 11 -6.74 -12.30 54.18
C ALA A 11 -6.44 -11.45 55.43
N LYS A 12 -5.51 -10.51 55.30
CA LYS A 12 -5.27 -9.52 56.34
C LYS A 12 -6.53 -8.66 56.52
N LYS A 13 -6.92 -8.40 57.77
CA LYS A 13 -8.05 -7.54 58.15
C LYS A 13 -8.07 -6.23 57.34
N GLY A 14 -9.20 -5.92 56.70
CA GLY A 14 -9.40 -4.73 55.87
C GLY A 14 -8.84 -4.84 54.44
N SER A 15 -8.47 -6.04 53.99
CA SER A 15 -8.05 -6.28 52.60
C SER A 15 -9.25 -6.55 51.71
N PRO A 16 -9.23 -6.15 50.43
CA PRO A 16 -10.30 -6.52 49.51
C PRO A 16 -10.41 -8.04 49.42
N THR A 17 -11.64 -8.55 49.31
CA THR A 17 -11.87 -9.97 49.04
C THR A 17 -11.62 -10.23 47.55
N TYR A 18 -10.86 -11.29 47.24
CA TYR A 18 -10.48 -11.62 45.87
C TYR A 18 -10.26 -13.13 45.69
N SER A 19 -10.32 -13.57 44.45
CA SER A 19 -10.06 -14.95 44.05
C SER A 19 -8.83 -15.07 43.14
N PHE A 20 -8.11 -16.18 43.28
CA PHE A 20 -6.98 -16.53 42.43
C PHE A 20 -6.94 -18.05 42.22
N LEU A 21 -7.07 -18.50 40.97
CA LEU A 21 -7.22 -19.91 40.62
C LEU A 21 -8.39 -20.53 41.41
N LYS A 22 -8.12 -21.53 42.26
CA LYS A 22 -9.12 -22.18 43.12
C LYS A 22 -9.14 -21.65 44.56
N TRP A 23 -8.43 -20.54 44.82
CA TRP A 23 -8.29 -19.94 46.14
C TRP A 23 -9.15 -18.69 46.23
N ILE A 24 -9.88 -18.55 47.34
CA ILE A 24 -10.68 -17.38 47.66
C ILE A 24 -10.13 -16.78 48.95
N PHE A 25 -9.67 -15.54 48.87
CA PHE A 25 -9.11 -14.77 49.96
C PHE A 25 -10.19 -13.86 50.51
N VAL A 26 -10.62 -14.10 51.74
CA VAL A 26 -11.77 -13.41 52.35
C VAL A 26 -11.31 -12.54 53.50
N ASP A 27 -11.85 -11.32 53.57
CA ASP A 27 -11.64 -10.43 54.72
C ASP A 27 -12.39 -10.95 55.95
N PRO A 28 -11.71 -11.16 57.09
CA PRO A 28 -12.36 -11.47 58.36
C PRO A 28 -13.45 -10.48 58.78
N GLU A 29 -13.39 -9.20 58.39
CA GLU A 29 -14.43 -8.19 58.76
C GLU A 29 -15.78 -8.45 58.09
N LEU A 30 -15.79 -9.07 56.91
CA LEU A 30 -17.02 -9.34 56.17
C LEU A 30 -17.94 -10.34 56.89
N PHE A 31 -17.40 -11.14 57.80
CA PHE A 31 -18.21 -12.08 58.60
C PHE A 31 -19.16 -11.37 59.58
N GLU A 32 -18.90 -10.09 59.90
CA GLU A 32 -19.79 -9.29 60.75
C GLU A 32 -21.09 -8.88 60.02
N LYS A 33 -21.12 -8.96 58.69
CA LYS A 33 -22.28 -8.67 57.84
C LYS A 33 -22.67 -9.88 56.98
N PRO A 34 -23.54 -10.80 57.46
CA PRO A 34 -23.82 -12.08 56.79
C PRO A 34 -24.38 -11.95 55.38
N THR A 35 -25.19 -10.93 55.12
CA THR A 35 -25.80 -10.65 53.79
C THR A 35 -24.76 -10.22 52.76
N ASP A 36 -23.77 -9.46 53.21
CA ASP A 36 -22.73 -8.90 52.34
C ASP A 36 -21.70 -9.98 52.02
N PHE A 37 -21.37 -10.77 53.05
CA PHE A 37 -20.53 -11.95 52.94
C PHE A 37 -21.04 -12.92 51.88
N SER A 38 -22.34 -13.28 51.92
CA SER A 38 -22.88 -14.26 50.97
C SER A 38 -22.82 -13.80 49.53
N ALA A 39 -23.08 -12.52 49.27
CA ALA A 39 -23.05 -11.95 47.93
C ALA A 39 -21.61 -11.82 47.38
N ILE A 40 -20.68 -11.31 48.19
CA ILE A 40 -19.28 -11.12 47.81
C ILE A 40 -18.60 -12.48 47.58
N VAL A 41 -18.82 -13.44 48.48
CA VAL A 41 -18.26 -14.80 48.32
C VAL A 41 -18.87 -15.50 47.11
N ALA A 42 -20.16 -15.30 46.82
CA ALA A 42 -20.77 -15.86 45.61
C ALA A 42 -20.13 -15.26 44.33
N HIS A 43 -19.81 -13.97 44.33
CA HIS A 43 -19.10 -13.30 43.24
C HIS A 43 -17.71 -13.91 43.02
N GLU A 44 -16.88 -13.96 44.07
CA GLU A 44 -15.52 -14.52 43.98
C GLU A 44 -15.51 -16.01 43.64
N LYS A 45 -16.52 -16.75 44.11
CA LYS A 45 -16.69 -18.16 43.78
C LYS A 45 -16.84 -18.35 42.28
N ILE A 46 -17.61 -17.50 41.60
CA ILE A 46 -17.81 -17.59 40.15
C ILE A 46 -16.50 -17.33 39.41
N HIS A 47 -15.70 -16.34 39.83
CA HIS A 47 -14.37 -16.11 39.24
C HIS A 47 -13.46 -17.33 39.35
N ALA A 48 -13.44 -17.98 40.52
CA ALA A 48 -12.65 -19.17 40.75
C ALA A 48 -13.16 -20.39 39.95
N THR A 49 -14.48 -20.58 39.84
CA THR A 49 -15.06 -21.72 39.12
C THR A 49 -14.94 -21.59 37.60
N GLU A 50 -15.07 -20.38 37.06
CA GLU A 50 -14.95 -20.13 35.62
C GLU A 50 -13.50 -20.00 35.17
N GLY A 51 -12.55 -19.94 36.11
CA GLY A 51 -11.13 -19.89 35.78
C GLY A 51 -10.68 -18.55 35.20
N HIS A 52 -11.36 -17.44 35.52
CA HIS A 52 -11.06 -16.10 35.02
C HIS A 52 -9.58 -15.67 35.25
N THR A 53 -8.89 -16.26 36.23
CA THR A 53 -7.45 -16.07 36.45
C THR A 53 -6.60 -16.50 35.26
N TYR A 54 -6.97 -17.59 34.56
CA TYR A 54 -6.20 -18.09 33.42
C TYR A 54 -6.21 -17.11 32.25
N ASP A 55 -7.37 -16.53 31.91
CA ASP A 55 -7.45 -15.57 30.80
C ASP A 55 -6.71 -14.26 31.14
N LEU A 56 -6.71 -13.85 32.41
CA LEU A 56 -5.92 -12.70 32.85
C LEU A 56 -4.42 -12.97 32.71
N ILE A 57 -3.93 -14.15 33.12
CA ILE A 57 -2.51 -14.54 32.93
C ILE A 57 -2.16 -14.56 31.43
N LEU A 58 -3.04 -15.14 30.59
CA LEU A 58 -2.84 -15.16 29.14
C LEU A 58 -2.81 -13.75 28.55
N ALA A 59 -3.70 -12.86 28.97
CA ALA A 59 -3.73 -11.47 28.54
C ALA A 59 -2.48 -10.69 28.97
N GLU A 60 -1.94 -10.95 30.16
CA GLU A 60 -0.66 -10.39 30.61
C GLU A 60 0.50 -10.89 29.75
N LEU A 61 0.58 -12.20 29.49
CA LEU A 61 1.60 -12.79 28.64
C LEU A 61 1.54 -12.21 27.21
N LEU A 62 0.33 -12.04 26.65
CA LEU A 62 0.14 -11.38 25.36
C LEU A 62 0.59 -9.92 25.38
N ALA A 63 0.32 -9.18 26.46
CA ALA A 63 0.78 -7.80 26.61
C ALA A 63 2.31 -7.71 26.76
N ILE A 64 2.97 -8.71 27.35
CA ILE A 64 4.44 -8.80 27.42
C ILE A 64 5.01 -9.08 26.03
N ILE A 65 4.47 -10.06 25.31
CA ILE A 65 4.92 -10.40 23.94
C ILE A 65 4.69 -9.22 22.98
N GLN A 66 3.54 -8.56 23.10
CA GLN A 66 3.14 -7.44 22.27
C GLN A 66 3.28 -6.10 23.03
N TRP A 67 4.37 -5.90 23.76
CA TRP A 67 4.58 -4.71 24.59
C TRP A 67 4.51 -3.38 23.82
N PHE A 68 4.81 -3.41 22.51
CA PHE A 68 4.72 -2.24 21.64
C PHE A 68 3.29 -1.99 21.09
N ASN A 69 2.37 -2.94 21.25
CA ASN A 69 1.04 -2.87 20.68
C ASN A 69 0.02 -2.32 21.69
N PRO A 70 -0.48 -1.07 21.52
CA PRO A 70 -1.48 -0.50 22.42
C PRO A 70 -2.79 -1.31 22.47
N PHE A 71 -3.12 -2.08 21.43
CA PHE A 71 -4.32 -2.91 21.41
C PHE A 71 -4.26 -4.10 22.37
N ALA A 72 -3.06 -4.60 22.71
CA ALA A 72 -2.91 -5.68 23.69
C ALA A 72 -3.36 -5.22 25.09
N TYR A 73 -3.02 -3.99 25.46
CA TYR A 73 -3.46 -3.38 26.73
C TYR A 73 -4.97 -3.09 26.75
N LEU A 74 -5.54 -2.65 25.62
CA LEU A 74 -6.99 -2.46 25.49
C LEU A 74 -7.75 -3.78 25.60
N LEU A 75 -7.24 -4.84 24.97
CA LEU A 75 -7.81 -6.18 25.04
C LEU A 75 -7.79 -6.70 26.47
N LYS A 76 -6.64 -6.62 27.16
CA LYS A 76 -6.50 -6.99 28.57
C LYS A 76 -7.52 -6.27 29.45
N LYS A 77 -7.66 -4.95 29.29
CA LYS A 77 -8.67 -4.15 30.01
C LYS A 77 -10.08 -4.68 29.74
N THR A 78 -10.40 -4.95 28.48
CA THR A 78 -11.73 -5.40 28.05
C THR A 78 -12.07 -6.80 28.56
N ILE A 79 -11.11 -7.72 28.58
CA ILE A 79 -11.27 -9.07 29.17
C ILE A 79 -11.65 -8.94 30.64
N LYS A 80 -10.91 -8.10 31.40
CA LYS A 80 -11.22 -7.85 32.81
C LYS A 80 -12.64 -7.30 33.01
N GLU A 81 -13.03 -6.27 32.25
CA GLU A 81 -14.39 -5.72 32.33
C GLU A 81 -15.47 -6.77 31.99
N ASN A 82 -15.22 -7.60 30.98
CA ASN A 82 -16.15 -8.64 30.56
C ASN A 82 -16.34 -9.73 31.63
N HIS A 83 -15.27 -10.11 32.34
CA HIS A 83 -15.35 -11.05 33.46
C HIS A 83 -16.24 -10.52 34.58
N GLU A 84 -16.08 -9.25 34.97
CA GLU A 84 -16.96 -8.61 35.96
C GLU A 84 -18.43 -8.68 35.50
N TYR A 85 -18.72 -8.38 34.22
CA TYR A 85 -20.09 -8.44 33.70
C TYR A 85 -20.68 -9.86 33.71
N ILE A 86 -19.89 -10.87 33.35
CA ILE A 86 -20.31 -12.27 33.38
C ILE A 86 -20.60 -12.70 34.82
N THR A 87 -19.70 -12.37 35.74
CA THR A 87 -19.85 -12.68 37.16
C THR A 87 -21.10 -12.01 37.73
N ASP A 88 -21.25 -10.70 37.52
CA ASP A 88 -22.41 -9.93 37.97
C ASP A 88 -23.73 -10.53 37.46
N GLN A 89 -23.77 -10.91 36.19
CA GLN A 89 -24.95 -11.53 35.60
C GLN A 89 -25.27 -12.88 36.24
N LYS A 90 -24.26 -13.71 36.53
CA LYS A 90 -24.43 -15.02 37.19
C LYS A 90 -24.85 -14.88 38.64
N VAL A 91 -24.30 -13.90 39.38
CA VAL A 91 -24.74 -13.58 40.73
C VAL A 91 -26.21 -13.16 40.71
N ILE A 92 -26.60 -12.19 39.87
CA ILE A 92 -27.99 -11.72 39.78
C ILE A 92 -28.97 -12.83 39.38
N THR A 93 -28.54 -13.78 38.54
CA THR A 93 -29.40 -14.91 38.13
C THR A 93 -29.63 -15.90 39.28
N ASN A 94 -28.64 -16.06 40.17
CA ASN A 94 -28.67 -17.04 41.25
C ASN A 94 -29.07 -16.44 42.61
N TYR A 95 -28.98 -15.12 42.78
CA TYR A 95 -29.25 -14.38 44.01
C TYR A 95 -30.63 -13.71 43.92
N GLN A 96 -31.46 -13.88 44.95
CA GLN A 96 -32.88 -13.47 44.90
C GLN A 96 -33.09 -11.95 44.82
N ASP A 97 -32.14 -11.14 45.31
CA ASP A 97 -32.26 -9.68 45.34
C ASP A 97 -31.18 -8.99 44.49
N SER A 98 -31.56 -8.65 43.25
CA SER A 98 -30.73 -7.90 42.31
C SER A 98 -30.41 -6.47 42.79
N TYR A 99 -31.30 -5.85 43.57
CA TYR A 99 -31.14 -4.48 44.03
C TYR A 99 -30.20 -4.41 45.24
N ALA A 100 -30.35 -5.31 46.21
CA ALA A 100 -29.42 -5.42 47.33
C ALA A 100 -27.97 -5.66 46.85
N TYR A 101 -27.80 -6.50 45.83
CA TYR A 101 -26.48 -6.73 45.23
C TYR A 101 -25.89 -5.47 44.57
N GLN A 102 -26.70 -4.71 43.82
CA GLN A 102 -26.26 -3.45 43.20
C GLN A 102 -25.86 -2.39 44.25
N LEU A 103 -26.61 -2.29 45.35
CA LEU A 103 -26.29 -1.40 46.46
C LEU A 103 -25.01 -1.81 47.18
N LEU A 104 -24.80 -3.11 47.38
CA LEU A 104 -23.56 -3.63 47.97
C LEU A 104 -22.33 -3.28 47.13
N LEU A 105 -22.43 -3.40 45.80
CA LEU A 105 -21.34 -3.00 44.89
C LEU A 105 -21.02 -1.50 45.00
N LEU A 106 -22.05 -0.66 45.18
CA LEU A 106 -21.87 0.78 45.40
C LEU A 106 -21.21 1.08 46.74
N GLU A 107 -21.65 0.42 47.82
CA GLU A 107 -21.07 0.58 49.16
C GLU A 107 -19.59 0.20 49.16
N HIS A 108 -19.25 -0.99 48.67
CA HIS A 108 -17.89 -1.52 48.71
C HIS A 108 -16.92 -0.81 47.74
N SER A 109 -17.42 -0.19 46.66
CA SER A 109 -16.59 0.60 45.72
C SER A 109 -16.35 2.04 46.16
N SER A 110 -17.20 2.59 47.04
CA SER A 110 -17.12 3.98 47.53
C SER A 110 -15.94 4.24 48.49
N ILE A 111 -15.20 3.21 48.90
CA ILE A 111 -14.11 3.28 49.89
C ILE A 111 -12.76 3.73 49.29
N ILE A 112 -12.67 3.94 47.96
CA ILE A 112 -11.43 4.42 47.32
C ILE A 112 -11.33 5.94 47.46
N LYS A 113 -10.67 6.41 48.54
CA LYS A 113 -10.20 7.81 48.66
C LYS A 113 -9.38 8.18 47.42
N SER A 114 -9.82 9.21 46.69
CA SER A 114 -9.05 9.76 45.56
C SER A 114 -8.43 11.09 45.93
N ASN A 115 -7.15 11.28 45.58
CA ASN A 115 -6.50 12.58 45.61
C ASN A 115 -7.02 13.42 44.44
N SER A 116 -7.28 14.71 44.67
CA SER A 116 -7.99 15.63 43.76
C SER A 116 -7.25 16.01 42.47
N LEU A 117 -6.00 15.56 42.28
CA LEU A 117 -5.15 15.94 41.15
C LEU A 117 -5.09 14.89 40.03
N THR A 118 -5.83 13.79 40.13
CA THR A 118 -5.81 12.70 39.14
C THR A 118 -7.19 12.44 38.56
N HIS A 119 -7.28 12.19 37.25
CA HIS A 119 -8.52 11.72 36.62
C HIS A 119 -8.95 10.38 37.23
N ASN A 120 -10.10 10.38 37.91
CA ASN A 120 -10.64 9.20 38.60
C ASN A 120 -11.21 8.18 37.62
N PHE A 121 -10.45 7.11 37.35
CA PHE A 121 -10.80 6.04 36.43
C PHE A 121 -11.80 5.02 37.02
N SER A 122 -11.90 4.93 38.35
CA SER A 122 -12.68 3.93 39.10
C SER A 122 -14.20 4.04 38.94
N TYR A 123 -14.75 5.25 38.80
CA TYR A 123 -16.20 5.43 38.59
C TYR A 123 -16.69 4.83 37.27
N SER A 124 -15.83 4.83 36.24
CA SER A 124 -16.22 4.35 34.91
C SER A 124 -16.53 2.86 34.86
N LEU A 125 -15.90 2.03 35.72
CA LEU A 125 -16.11 0.58 35.73
C LEU A 125 -17.41 0.20 36.45
N LEU A 126 -17.64 0.77 37.63
CA LEU A 126 -18.86 0.51 38.41
C LEU A 126 -20.11 0.96 37.66
N GLU A 127 -20.07 2.15 37.07
CA GLU A 127 -21.18 2.66 36.25
C GLU A 127 -21.49 1.70 35.09
N ARG A 128 -20.46 1.18 34.41
CA ARG A 128 -20.64 0.22 33.32
C ARG A 128 -21.21 -1.11 33.82
N ARG A 129 -20.78 -1.62 34.98
CA ARG A 129 -21.32 -2.85 35.60
C ARG A 129 -22.82 -2.68 35.87
N LEU A 130 -23.22 -1.60 36.55
CA LEU A 130 -24.64 -1.29 36.83
C LEU A 130 -25.46 -1.10 35.54
N LYS A 131 -24.90 -0.42 34.54
CA LYS A 131 -25.56 -0.21 33.25
C LYS A 131 -25.75 -1.52 32.47
N MET A 132 -24.77 -2.42 32.52
CA MET A 132 -24.84 -3.73 31.85
C MET A 132 -25.82 -4.69 32.54
N MET A 133 -25.97 -4.61 33.88
CA MET A 133 -26.97 -5.40 34.62
C MET A 133 -28.41 -5.08 34.22
N LYS A 134 -28.70 -3.84 33.81
CA LYS A 134 -30.04 -3.40 33.35
C LYS A 134 -30.30 -3.67 31.86
N LYS A 135 -29.29 -4.07 31.10
CA LYS A 135 -29.38 -4.16 29.64
C LYS A 135 -29.97 -5.51 29.21
N SER A 136 -30.98 -5.48 28.33
CA SER A 136 -31.61 -6.70 27.81
C SER A 136 -30.73 -7.41 26.77
N LYS A 137 -30.82 -8.74 26.73
CA LYS A 137 -30.05 -9.59 25.81
C LYS A 137 -30.69 -9.58 24.42
N HIS A 138 -30.19 -8.74 23.51
CA HIS A 138 -30.64 -8.75 22.12
C HIS A 138 -29.80 -9.71 21.26
N LYS A 139 -30.36 -10.88 20.91
CA LYS A 139 -29.65 -11.94 20.15
C LYS A 139 -29.27 -11.52 18.72
N LEU A 140 -30.07 -10.63 18.10
CA LEU A 140 -29.89 -10.24 16.69
C LEU A 140 -28.59 -9.43 16.43
N GLY A 141 -28.16 -8.60 17.39
CA GLY A 141 -26.97 -7.78 17.21
C GLY A 141 -25.67 -8.57 17.33
N PHE A 142 -25.69 -9.67 18.09
CA PHE A 142 -24.54 -10.55 18.27
C PHE A 142 -24.31 -11.41 17.04
N SER A 143 -25.36 -11.99 16.45
CA SER A 143 -25.24 -12.81 15.22
C SER A 143 -24.74 -12.01 14.02
N LEU A 144 -25.22 -10.78 13.83
CA LEU A 144 -24.72 -9.89 12.77
C LEU A 144 -23.24 -9.52 12.94
N ARG A 145 -22.78 -9.27 14.17
CA ARG A 145 -21.36 -8.97 14.44
C ARG A 145 -20.47 -10.20 14.27
N LEU A 146 -20.96 -11.38 14.68
CA LEU A 146 -20.25 -12.63 14.47
C LEU A 146 -20.09 -12.93 12.97
N LEU A 147 -21.13 -12.68 12.17
CA LEU A 147 -21.09 -12.82 10.72
C LEU A 147 -20.05 -11.87 10.10
N ALA A 148 -20.02 -10.60 10.53
CA ALA A 148 -19.05 -9.62 10.04
C ALA A 148 -17.60 -9.96 10.41
N VAL A 149 -17.36 -10.51 11.60
CA VAL A 149 -16.02 -10.98 11.99
C VAL A 149 -15.64 -12.23 11.21
N ALA A 150 -16.57 -13.17 11.01
CA ALA A 150 -16.34 -14.37 10.20
C ALA A 150 -16.04 -14.02 8.74
N THR A 151 -16.77 -13.09 8.13
CA THR A 151 -16.48 -12.64 6.77
C THR A 151 -15.15 -11.91 6.68
N SER A 152 -14.81 -11.07 7.66
CA SER A 152 -13.49 -10.43 7.74
C SER A 152 -12.37 -11.46 7.85
N LEU A 153 -12.54 -12.50 8.68
CA LEU A 153 -11.56 -13.58 8.85
C LEU A 153 -11.38 -14.38 7.57
N VAL A 154 -12.48 -14.73 6.90
CA VAL A 154 -12.46 -15.41 5.60
C VAL A 154 -11.76 -14.55 4.54
N LEU A 155 -12.08 -13.27 4.45
CA LEU A 155 -11.42 -12.34 3.52
C LEU A 155 -9.92 -12.21 3.81
N THR A 156 -9.52 -12.13 5.08
CA THR A 156 -8.09 -12.12 5.45
C THR A 156 -7.41 -13.44 5.18
N PHE A 157 -8.11 -14.57 5.31
CA PHE A 157 -7.57 -15.89 5.00
C PHE A 157 -7.35 -16.04 3.49
N PHE A 158 -8.30 -15.61 2.66
CA PHE A 158 -8.16 -15.58 1.20
C PHE A 158 -7.14 -14.55 0.70
N ALA A 159 -6.96 -13.45 1.43
CA ALA A 159 -5.94 -12.44 1.10
C ALA A 159 -4.53 -12.84 1.55
N CYS A 160 -4.39 -13.63 2.62
CA CYS A 160 -3.11 -14.17 3.09
C CYS A 160 -2.77 -15.54 2.48
N SER A 161 -3.73 -16.25 1.91
CA SER A 161 -3.42 -17.35 1.00
C SER A 161 -2.95 -16.77 -0.33
N SER A 162 -1.65 -16.49 -0.44
CA SER A 162 -1.01 -16.76 -1.73
C SER A 162 -1.31 -18.22 -2.04
N PRO A 163 -1.74 -18.59 -3.26
CA PRO A 163 -1.85 -19.99 -3.62
C PRO A 163 -0.51 -20.64 -3.29
N GLU A 164 -0.51 -21.60 -2.37
CA GLU A 164 0.60 -22.54 -2.26
C GLU A 164 0.67 -23.21 -3.63
N GLU A 165 1.64 -22.79 -4.43
CA GLU A 165 2.11 -23.56 -5.58
C GLU A 165 2.64 -24.86 -4.97
N ASN A 166 1.76 -25.88 -4.96
CA ASN A 166 2.10 -27.22 -4.54
C ASN A 166 3.44 -27.60 -5.19
N ALA A 167 4.44 -27.80 -4.35
CA ALA A 167 5.73 -28.32 -4.72
C ALA A 167 5.57 -29.80 -5.13
N GLU A 168 5.00 -30.03 -6.31
CA GLU A 168 5.15 -31.28 -7.03
C GLU A 168 6.40 -31.18 -7.91
N LYS A 169 7.46 -31.85 -7.46
CA LYS A 169 8.56 -32.26 -8.34
C LYS A 169 8.00 -33.22 -9.39
N ALA A 170 7.58 -32.68 -10.51
CA ALA A 170 7.44 -33.42 -11.76
C ALA A 170 7.96 -32.54 -12.90
N THR A 171 9.05 -32.99 -13.50
CA THR A 171 9.62 -32.54 -14.78
C THR A 171 8.60 -32.02 -15.79
N THR A 172 8.57 -30.71 -16.08
CA THR A 172 8.90 -30.12 -17.41
C THR A 172 8.53 -28.62 -17.48
N ASN A 173 9.50 -27.86 -17.98
CA ASN A 173 9.49 -26.51 -18.54
C ASN A 173 8.16 -26.06 -19.22
N THR A 174 7.37 -25.17 -18.61
CA THR A 174 6.38 -24.36 -19.34
C THR A 174 6.08 -22.98 -18.68
N GLU A 175 6.43 -21.93 -19.43
CA GLU A 175 5.58 -20.75 -19.66
C GLU A 175 5.61 -19.50 -18.75
N GLN A 176 6.62 -19.27 -17.91
CA GLN A 176 6.78 -17.93 -17.30
C GLN A 176 7.06 -16.86 -18.38
N ILE A 177 6.20 -15.82 -18.43
CA ILE A 177 6.33 -14.65 -19.30
C ILE A 177 7.01 -13.53 -18.51
N PHE A 178 8.18 -13.10 -18.96
CA PHE A 178 8.96 -12.05 -18.31
C PHE A 178 8.61 -10.67 -18.89
N MET A 179 8.59 -9.63 -18.07
CA MET A 179 8.42 -8.24 -18.55
C MET A 179 9.76 -7.49 -18.69
N VAL A 180 10.77 -7.91 -17.91
CA VAL A 180 12.12 -7.36 -17.90
C VAL A 180 13.07 -8.53 -17.75
N VAL A 181 14.08 -8.58 -18.61
CA VAL A 181 15.10 -9.62 -18.65
C VAL A 181 16.48 -9.01 -18.85
N GLU A 182 17.53 -9.79 -18.61
CA GLU A 182 18.93 -9.37 -18.80
C GLU A 182 19.22 -8.94 -20.25
N LYS A 183 18.76 -9.71 -21.25
CA LYS A 183 18.79 -9.30 -22.66
C LYS A 183 17.37 -9.26 -23.22
N MET A 184 16.89 -8.06 -23.52
CA MET A 184 15.56 -7.87 -24.09
C MET A 184 15.47 -8.45 -25.51
N PRO A 185 14.29 -8.91 -25.95
CA PRO A 185 14.08 -9.31 -27.33
C PRO A 185 14.39 -8.17 -28.29
N GLU A 186 14.99 -8.50 -29.43
CA GLU A 186 15.41 -7.54 -30.45
C GLU A 186 14.85 -7.93 -31.82
N PHE A 187 14.33 -6.96 -32.58
CA PHE A 187 13.91 -7.21 -33.96
C PHE A 187 15.12 -7.61 -34.80
N VAL A 188 14.94 -8.48 -35.80
CA VAL A 188 16.06 -8.89 -36.67
C VAL A 188 16.59 -7.69 -37.44
N GLY A 189 17.87 -7.37 -37.25
CA GLY A 189 18.50 -6.15 -37.78
C GLY A 189 18.39 -4.92 -36.86
N GLY A 190 17.88 -5.09 -35.64
CA GLY A 190 17.79 -4.06 -34.61
C GLY A 190 16.61 -3.10 -34.78
N GLU A 191 16.58 -2.09 -33.92
CA GLU A 191 15.48 -1.13 -33.83
C GLU A 191 15.26 -0.33 -35.14
N GLN A 192 16.33 0.01 -35.87
CA GLN A 192 16.23 0.75 -37.13
C GLN A 192 15.54 -0.06 -38.23
N ALA A 193 15.89 -1.34 -38.38
CA ALA A 193 15.22 -2.25 -39.31
C ALA A 193 13.75 -2.44 -38.94
N MET A 194 13.43 -2.48 -37.65
CA MET A 194 12.04 -2.51 -37.17
C MET A 194 11.27 -1.27 -37.61
N TYR A 195 11.81 -0.07 -37.42
CA TYR A 195 11.16 1.16 -37.85
C TYR A 195 10.97 1.22 -39.36
N LYS A 196 11.97 0.81 -40.14
CA LYS A 196 11.88 0.72 -41.61
C LYS A 196 10.81 -0.28 -42.04
N TYR A 197 10.74 -1.44 -41.39
CA TYR A 197 9.71 -2.45 -41.63
C TYR A 197 8.31 -1.89 -41.35
N ILE A 198 8.11 -1.27 -40.18
CA ILE A 198 6.80 -0.70 -39.82
C ILE A 198 6.43 0.40 -40.82
N ALA A 199 7.32 1.34 -41.11
CA ALA A 199 7.05 2.43 -42.04
C ALA A 199 6.71 1.95 -43.46
N GLY A 200 7.36 0.88 -43.94
CA GLY A 200 7.08 0.30 -45.25
C GLY A 200 5.82 -0.56 -45.32
N ASN A 201 5.37 -1.11 -44.19
CA ASN A 201 4.23 -2.03 -44.15
C ASN A 201 2.94 -1.42 -43.59
N ILE A 202 3.03 -0.27 -42.92
CA ILE A 202 1.88 0.38 -42.29
C ILE A 202 1.03 1.10 -43.35
N GLN A 203 -0.26 0.78 -43.37
CA GLN A 203 -1.24 1.38 -44.27
C GLN A 203 -2.21 2.23 -43.47
N TYR A 204 -2.04 3.55 -43.57
CA TYR A 204 -2.92 4.48 -42.88
C TYR A 204 -4.37 4.33 -43.38
N PRO A 205 -5.33 3.96 -42.52
CA PRO A 205 -6.72 3.74 -42.95
C PRO A 205 -7.35 5.01 -43.53
N ASP A 206 -8.09 4.87 -44.63
CA ASP A 206 -8.68 6.03 -45.32
C ASP A 206 -9.72 6.76 -44.48
N GLN A 207 -10.44 6.05 -43.61
CA GLN A 207 -11.34 6.68 -42.64
C GLN A 207 -10.56 7.59 -41.67
N ALA A 208 -9.47 7.09 -41.09
CA ALA A 208 -8.63 7.87 -40.19
C ALA A 208 -7.97 9.07 -40.89
N LYS A 209 -7.65 8.97 -42.19
CA LYS A 209 -7.17 10.11 -42.99
C LYS A 209 -8.23 11.18 -43.17
N LYS A 210 -9.46 10.78 -43.55
CA LYS A 210 -10.59 11.71 -43.74
C LYS A 210 -10.93 12.44 -42.46
N ASP A 211 -10.88 11.73 -41.34
CA ASP A 211 -11.26 12.24 -40.03
C ASP A 211 -10.13 13.00 -39.31
N GLY A 212 -8.94 13.11 -39.91
CA GLY A 212 -7.81 13.82 -39.30
C GLY A 212 -7.23 13.12 -38.05
N ILE A 213 -7.46 11.82 -37.89
CA ILE A 213 -7.15 11.09 -36.65
C ILE A 213 -5.64 10.79 -36.60
N GLU A 214 -4.90 11.49 -35.76
CA GLU A 214 -3.47 11.25 -35.48
C GLU A 214 -3.24 10.78 -34.04
N GLY A 215 -2.15 10.06 -33.80
CA GLY A 215 -1.77 9.69 -32.44
C GLY A 215 -0.85 8.48 -32.34
N ARG A 216 -0.86 7.84 -31.16
CA ARG A 216 -0.04 6.66 -30.87
C ARG A 216 -0.90 5.50 -30.40
N VAL A 217 -0.83 4.39 -31.12
CA VAL A 217 -1.43 3.11 -30.75
C VAL A 217 -0.40 2.33 -29.92
N TYR A 218 -0.78 1.86 -28.75
CA TYR A 218 0.09 1.08 -27.87
C TYR A 218 -0.30 -0.40 -27.97
N ILE A 219 0.62 -1.23 -28.43
CA ILE A 219 0.43 -2.67 -28.60
C ILE A 219 1.29 -3.43 -27.58
N SER A 220 0.72 -4.48 -27.01
CA SER A 220 1.42 -5.50 -26.23
C SER A 220 1.47 -6.79 -27.04
N PHE A 221 2.60 -7.48 -27.03
CA PHE A 221 2.73 -8.81 -27.61
C PHE A 221 3.80 -9.61 -26.86
N ILE A 222 3.83 -10.92 -27.04
CA ILE A 222 4.83 -11.80 -26.42
C ILE A 222 5.79 -12.26 -27.50
N VAL A 223 7.10 -12.09 -27.26
CA VAL A 223 8.14 -12.73 -28.05
C VAL A 223 8.42 -14.10 -27.42
N GLU A 224 8.15 -15.15 -28.16
CA GLU A 224 8.36 -16.53 -27.75
C GLU A 224 9.85 -16.90 -27.78
N LYS A 225 10.19 -18.06 -27.18
CA LYS A 225 11.59 -18.54 -27.12
C LYS A 225 12.21 -18.82 -28.49
N ASP A 226 11.38 -19.04 -29.50
CA ASP A 226 11.78 -19.25 -30.90
C ASP A 226 11.76 -17.95 -31.73
N GLY A 227 11.44 -16.81 -31.09
CA GLY A 227 11.36 -15.51 -31.74
C GLY A 227 10.01 -15.19 -32.37
N ARG A 228 9.05 -16.12 -32.40
CA ARG A 228 7.71 -15.81 -32.93
C ARG A 228 6.98 -14.84 -32.02
N ILE A 229 6.08 -14.06 -32.61
CA ILE A 229 5.22 -13.15 -31.86
C ILE A 229 3.86 -13.82 -31.61
N SER A 230 3.42 -13.82 -30.36
CA SER A 230 2.11 -14.32 -29.92
C SER A 230 1.38 -13.25 -29.08
N ASN A 231 0.11 -13.51 -28.75
CA ASN A 231 -0.71 -12.69 -27.84
C ASN A 231 -0.67 -11.18 -28.15
N VAL A 232 -0.88 -10.82 -29.41
CA VAL A 232 -0.87 -9.43 -29.87
C VAL A 232 -2.18 -8.74 -29.53
N GLU A 233 -2.12 -7.76 -28.63
CA GLU A 233 -3.25 -7.04 -28.06
C GLU A 233 -3.04 -5.52 -28.08
N THR A 234 -4.11 -4.77 -28.31
CA THR A 234 -4.10 -3.30 -28.22
C THR A 234 -4.37 -2.88 -26.79
N MET A 235 -3.42 -2.19 -26.16
CA MET A 235 -3.61 -1.61 -24.82
C MET A 235 -4.34 -0.27 -24.90
N ARG A 236 -3.94 0.58 -25.84
CA ARG A 236 -4.52 1.91 -26.04
C ARG A 236 -4.55 2.26 -27.51
N GLY A 237 -5.76 2.34 -28.06
CA GLY A 237 -6.01 2.69 -29.45
C GLY A 237 -6.24 4.18 -29.68
N ILE A 238 -6.27 4.56 -30.95
CA ILE A 238 -6.67 5.90 -31.42
C ILE A 238 -7.95 5.87 -32.26
N GLY A 239 -8.50 4.69 -32.56
CA GLY A 239 -9.69 4.55 -33.38
C GLY A 239 -9.44 4.76 -34.88
N GLY A 240 -10.49 5.01 -35.66
CA GLY A 240 -10.40 5.26 -37.11
C GLY A 240 -9.91 4.08 -37.96
N GLY A 241 -9.76 2.89 -37.37
CA GLY A 241 -9.17 1.70 -38.00
C GLY A 241 -7.66 1.54 -37.77
N CYS A 242 -6.98 2.53 -37.19
CA CYS A 242 -5.54 2.50 -36.94
C CYS A 242 -5.13 1.36 -36.00
N ASP A 243 -6.00 1.00 -35.05
CA ASP A 243 -5.73 -0.08 -34.09
C ASP A 243 -5.68 -1.44 -34.78
N LYS A 244 -6.61 -1.69 -35.72
CA LYS A 244 -6.65 -2.93 -36.50
C LYS A 244 -5.44 -3.04 -37.42
N GLU A 245 -5.07 -1.94 -38.04
CA GLU A 245 -3.89 -1.88 -38.90
C GLU A 245 -2.61 -2.14 -38.11
N ALA A 246 -2.48 -1.51 -36.94
CA ALA A 246 -1.33 -1.70 -36.07
C ALA A 246 -1.21 -3.18 -35.61
N LEU A 247 -2.32 -3.83 -35.27
CA LEU A 247 -2.34 -5.27 -34.96
C LEU A 247 -1.92 -6.13 -36.16
N ARG A 248 -2.36 -5.80 -37.38
CA ARG A 248 -2.01 -6.51 -38.62
C ARG A 248 -0.50 -6.47 -38.88
N VAL A 249 0.10 -5.28 -38.79
CA VAL A 249 1.54 -5.09 -39.02
C VAL A 249 2.36 -5.91 -38.02
N ILE A 250 1.96 -5.92 -36.75
CA ILE A 250 2.70 -6.65 -35.70
C ILE A 250 2.61 -8.17 -35.89
N ARG A 251 1.43 -8.69 -36.22
CA ARG A 251 1.24 -10.13 -36.45
C ARG A 251 2.04 -10.65 -37.65
N ASN A 252 2.36 -9.77 -38.60
CA ASN A 252 3.10 -10.13 -39.81
C ASN A 252 4.62 -9.90 -39.70
N MET A 253 5.10 -9.46 -38.53
CA MET A 253 6.54 -9.25 -38.34
C MET A 253 7.32 -10.57 -38.49
N PRO A 254 8.56 -10.51 -38.99
CA PRO A 254 9.46 -11.66 -38.96
C PRO A 254 9.76 -12.09 -37.52
N ASN A 255 10.32 -13.29 -37.36
CA ASN A 255 10.78 -13.77 -36.06
C ASN A 255 11.81 -12.80 -35.46
N TRP A 256 11.70 -12.53 -34.17
CA TRP A 256 12.61 -11.70 -33.39
C TRP A 256 13.77 -12.52 -32.83
N ILE A 257 14.82 -11.85 -32.40
CA ILE A 257 15.82 -12.41 -31.49
C ILE A 257 15.15 -12.51 -30.10
N PRO A 258 15.00 -13.71 -29.54
CA PRO A 258 14.30 -13.91 -28.27
C PRO A 258 15.07 -13.30 -27.10
N GLY A 259 14.35 -12.97 -26.02
CA GLY A 259 14.97 -12.48 -24.80
C GLY A 259 15.73 -13.59 -24.06
N GLU A 260 16.75 -13.20 -23.30
CA GLU A 260 17.63 -14.11 -22.56
C GLU A 260 17.66 -13.72 -21.08
N GLN A 261 17.53 -14.71 -20.20
CA GLN A 261 17.63 -14.57 -18.76
C GLN A 261 18.52 -15.69 -18.22
N ARG A 262 19.62 -15.36 -17.54
CA ARG A 262 20.58 -16.35 -17.02
C ARG A 262 21.10 -17.32 -18.10
N GLY A 263 21.29 -16.82 -19.32
CA GLY A 263 21.76 -17.62 -20.46
C GLY A 263 20.67 -18.42 -21.20
N GLU A 264 19.44 -18.47 -20.67
CA GLU A 264 18.34 -19.24 -21.26
C GLU A 264 17.39 -18.33 -22.05
N LYS A 265 16.89 -18.83 -23.19
CA LYS A 265 15.85 -18.14 -23.97
C LYS A 265 14.51 -18.20 -23.25
N VAL A 266 13.91 -17.04 -23.02
CA VAL A 266 12.66 -16.91 -22.25
C VAL A 266 11.59 -16.15 -23.03
N ARG A 267 10.32 -16.37 -22.66
CA ARG A 267 9.17 -15.64 -23.23
C ARG A 267 9.14 -14.24 -22.64
N VAL A 268 9.05 -13.21 -23.46
CA VAL A 268 9.08 -11.82 -22.96
C VAL A 268 7.88 -11.03 -23.50
N GLN A 269 7.14 -10.39 -22.60
CA GLN A 269 6.10 -9.44 -22.95
C GLN A 269 6.73 -8.12 -23.38
N TYR A 270 6.53 -7.73 -24.63
CA TYR A 270 7.03 -6.52 -25.24
C TYR A 270 5.88 -5.53 -25.49
N ARG A 271 6.13 -4.24 -25.21
CA ARG A 271 5.14 -3.17 -25.39
C ARG A 271 5.70 -2.12 -26.34
N MET A 272 5.02 -1.91 -27.47
CA MET A 272 5.49 -1.00 -28.51
C MET A 272 4.45 0.07 -28.87
N PRO A 273 4.83 1.35 -28.89
CA PRO A 273 4.01 2.41 -29.45
C PRO A 273 4.22 2.55 -30.97
N ILE A 274 3.14 2.58 -31.74
CA ILE A 274 3.14 2.88 -33.18
C ILE A 274 2.49 4.25 -33.40
N LYS A 275 3.21 5.16 -34.07
CA LYS A 275 2.75 6.53 -34.32
C LYS A 275 2.08 6.62 -35.70
N PHE A 276 0.87 7.17 -35.74
CA PHE A 276 0.16 7.56 -36.95
C PHE A 276 0.17 9.09 -37.07
N THR A 277 0.68 9.60 -38.18
CA THR A 277 0.68 11.03 -38.53
C THR A 277 0.33 11.22 -39.99
N LEU A 278 -0.53 12.19 -40.29
CA LEU A 278 -0.90 12.58 -41.63
C LEU A 278 0.22 13.42 -42.21
N SER A 279 0.85 12.92 -43.26
CA SER A 279 1.93 13.64 -43.94
C SER A 279 1.32 14.76 -44.79
N GLY A 280 1.00 15.88 -44.12
CA GLY A 280 0.45 17.11 -44.69
C GLY A 280 1.13 18.38 -44.18
N ALA A 281 2.31 18.26 -43.58
CA ALA A 281 3.20 19.38 -43.30
C ALA A 281 4.57 19.06 -43.91
N LYS A 282 4.95 19.80 -44.94
CA LYS A 282 6.34 19.85 -45.41
C LYS A 282 7.24 20.14 -44.22
N ASN A 283 7.91 19.12 -43.74
CA ASN A 283 9.22 19.23 -43.16
C ASN A 283 10.06 18.22 -43.92
N ASP A 284 10.68 18.71 -44.99
CA ASP A 284 11.85 18.10 -45.58
C ASP A 284 12.92 18.01 -44.48
N LYS A 285 12.88 16.92 -43.73
CA LYS A 285 14.08 16.24 -43.29
C LYS A 285 13.95 14.84 -43.81
N GLU A 286 14.43 14.69 -45.05
CA GLU A 286 14.97 13.44 -45.54
C GLU A 286 15.61 12.69 -44.38
N ILE A 287 15.16 11.47 -44.15
CA ILE A 287 15.93 10.48 -43.42
C ILE A 287 17.08 10.15 -44.37
N THR A 288 18.10 11.03 -44.38
CA THR A 288 19.44 10.64 -44.78
C THR A 288 19.89 9.60 -43.76
N ASP A 289 20.31 8.48 -44.31
CA ASP A 289 21.10 7.45 -43.65
C ASP A 289 22.20 8.11 -42.81
N ASP A 290 21.95 8.21 -41.50
CA ASP A 290 22.95 8.66 -40.54
C ASP A 290 22.72 7.84 -39.27
N SER A 291 23.53 6.80 -39.12
CA SER A 291 23.67 5.99 -37.91
C SER A 291 23.97 6.85 -36.66
N ASP A 292 24.25 8.13 -36.85
CA ASP A 292 24.64 9.07 -35.82
C ASP A 292 23.48 9.76 -35.07
N ASN A 293 22.21 9.57 -35.49
CA ASN A 293 21.09 10.38 -34.96
C ASN A 293 20.05 9.65 -34.08
N GLN A 294 20.34 8.43 -33.60
CA GLN A 294 19.44 7.66 -32.75
C GLN A 294 19.21 8.34 -31.39
N LEU A 295 17.95 8.53 -31.03
CA LEU A 295 17.52 9.23 -29.82
C LEU A 295 17.06 8.20 -28.77
N PHE A 296 17.80 8.06 -27.68
CA PHE A 296 17.55 7.06 -26.65
C PHE A 296 16.74 7.64 -25.48
N GLN A 297 15.84 6.85 -24.89
CA GLN A 297 15.14 7.22 -23.65
C GLN A 297 15.77 6.54 -22.42
N VAL A 298 16.38 5.38 -22.63
CA VAL A 298 17.08 4.59 -21.61
C VAL A 298 18.37 4.10 -22.24
N VAL A 299 19.48 4.27 -21.53
CA VAL A 299 20.82 3.86 -21.96
C VAL A 299 21.55 3.18 -20.79
N GLU A 300 22.58 2.40 -21.10
CA GLU A 300 23.42 1.69 -20.11
C GLU A 300 23.98 2.64 -19.04
N LYS A 301 24.49 3.80 -19.46
CA LYS A 301 24.92 4.87 -18.55
C LYS A 301 24.13 6.13 -18.81
N MET A 302 23.19 6.44 -17.91
CA MET A 302 22.36 7.63 -18.01
C MET A 302 23.20 8.92 -17.98
N PRO A 303 22.79 9.96 -18.71
CA PRO A 303 23.41 11.27 -18.60
C PRO A 303 23.37 11.81 -17.18
N GLU A 304 24.41 12.54 -16.80
CA GLU A 304 24.55 13.07 -15.45
C GLU A 304 24.94 14.54 -15.46
N PHE A 305 24.32 15.36 -14.61
CA PHE A 305 24.71 16.76 -14.45
C PHE A 305 26.11 16.83 -13.84
N THR A 306 26.94 17.78 -14.26
CA THR A 306 28.28 17.95 -13.70
C THR A 306 28.20 18.20 -12.18
N GLY A 307 28.76 17.29 -11.38
CA GLY A 307 28.62 17.30 -9.91
C GLY A 307 27.43 16.50 -9.36
N GLY A 308 26.75 15.73 -10.21
CA GLY A 308 25.67 14.82 -9.84
C GLY A 308 24.32 15.51 -9.60
N LYS A 309 23.33 14.71 -9.20
CA LYS A 309 21.94 15.16 -8.99
C LYS A 309 21.81 16.26 -7.94
N GLN A 310 22.63 16.24 -6.88
CA GLN A 310 22.59 17.27 -5.84
C GLN A 310 23.05 18.64 -6.36
N ALA A 311 24.14 18.68 -7.14
CA ALA A 311 24.61 19.91 -7.77
C ALA A 311 23.57 20.48 -8.74
N MET A 312 22.87 19.60 -9.48
CA MET A 312 21.76 19.99 -10.35
C MET A 312 20.63 20.66 -9.57
N TYR A 313 20.16 20.05 -8.49
CA TYR A 313 19.10 20.64 -7.68
C TYR A 313 19.53 21.98 -7.05
N LYS A 314 20.78 22.09 -6.61
CA LYS A 314 21.35 23.35 -6.12
C LYS A 314 21.42 24.42 -7.21
N TYR A 315 21.83 24.05 -8.42
CA TYR A 315 21.86 24.95 -9.57
C TYR A 315 20.45 25.48 -9.89
N ILE A 316 19.46 24.59 -9.98
CA ILE A 316 18.07 24.97 -10.24
C ILE A 316 17.58 25.89 -9.12
N SER A 317 17.76 25.52 -7.85
CA SER A 317 17.32 26.33 -6.70
C SER A 317 17.94 27.72 -6.67
N ASN A 318 19.21 27.87 -7.07
CA ASN A 318 19.90 29.16 -7.07
C ASN A 318 19.50 30.05 -8.26
N ASN A 319 19.11 29.46 -9.38
CA ASN A 319 18.83 30.18 -10.61
C ASN A 319 17.34 30.39 -10.88
N ILE A 320 16.46 29.66 -10.20
CA ILE A 320 15.02 29.73 -10.38
C ILE A 320 14.42 30.91 -9.62
N LYS A 321 13.61 31.71 -10.31
CA LYS A 321 12.90 32.86 -9.74
C LYS A 321 11.42 32.62 -9.78
N TYR A 322 10.79 32.55 -8.62
CA TYR A 322 9.35 32.37 -8.54
C TYR A 322 8.61 33.59 -9.17
N PRO A 323 7.85 33.41 -10.26
CA PRO A 323 7.18 34.51 -10.97
C PRO A 323 6.21 35.27 -10.08
N LYS A 324 6.13 36.61 -10.25
CA LYS A 324 5.21 37.46 -9.46
C LYS A 324 3.76 37.03 -9.63
N GLN A 325 3.35 36.69 -10.84
CA GLN A 325 1.99 36.23 -11.13
C GLN A 325 1.64 34.96 -10.34
N ALA A 326 2.49 33.93 -10.41
CA ALA A 326 2.29 32.70 -9.64
C ALA A 326 2.27 32.93 -8.11
N LYS A 327 2.99 33.94 -7.60
CA LYS A 327 2.89 34.33 -6.17
C LYS A 327 1.54 34.95 -5.83
N THR A 328 1.06 35.88 -6.63
CA THR A 328 -0.23 36.57 -6.40
C THR A 328 -1.40 35.58 -6.49
N GLU A 329 -1.32 34.63 -7.41
CA GLU A 329 -2.37 33.64 -7.66
C GLU A 329 -2.21 32.36 -6.81
N ASN A 330 -1.25 32.31 -5.87
CA ASN A 330 -0.94 31.15 -5.03
C ASN A 330 -0.72 29.83 -5.82
N ILE A 331 -0.19 29.92 -7.04
CA ILE A 331 0.03 28.76 -7.92
C ILE A 331 1.26 28.01 -7.43
N GLN A 332 1.09 26.78 -6.96
CA GLN A 332 2.16 25.88 -6.53
C GLN A 332 2.10 24.55 -7.29
N GLY A 333 3.23 23.88 -7.46
CA GLY A 333 3.23 22.56 -8.12
C GLY A 333 4.59 22.12 -8.66
N LYS A 334 4.56 21.15 -9.56
CA LYS A 334 5.75 20.63 -10.23
C LYS A 334 5.62 20.81 -11.74
N VAL A 335 6.57 21.51 -12.34
CA VAL A 335 6.71 21.65 -13.80
C VAL A 335 7.64 20.55 -14.31
N PHE A 336 7.23 19.82 -15.34
CA PHE A 336 8.01 18.76 -15.96
C PHE A 336 8.57 19.28 -17.28
N ILE A 337 9.90 19.40 -17.37
CA ILE A 337 10.60 19.84 -18.57
C ILE A 337 11.27 18.63 -19.21
N GLU A 338 11.02 18.41 -20.50
CA GLU A 338 11.67 17.40 -21.33
C GLU A 338 12.67 18.08 -22.25
N PHE A 339 13.88 17.54 -22.34
CA PHE A 339 14.93 18.05 -23.21
C PHE A 339 15.84 16.90 -23.68
N ILE A 340 16.65 17.17 -24.69
CA ILE A 340 17.59 16.20 -25.26
C ILE A 340 18.99 16.59 -24.79
N ILE A 341 19.73 15.62 -24.28
CA ILE A 341 21.15 15.75 -23.99
C ILE A 341 21.90 15.18 -25.18
N GLU A 342 22.63 16.04 -25.87
CA GLU A 342 23.43 15.70 -27.05
C GLU A 342 24.69 14.91 -26.67
N LYS A 343 25.36 14.33 -27.67
CA LYS A 343 26.59 13.54 -27.47
C LYS A 343 27.75 14.35 -26.87
N ASP A 344 27.75 15.67 -27.08
CA ASP A 344 28.71 16.62 -26.51
C ASP A 344 28.29 17.15 -25.13
N GLY A 345 27.17 16.65 -24.59
CA GLY A 345 26.62 17.07 -23.30
C GLY A 345 25.79 18.35 -23.35
N LYS A 346 25.64 19.00 -24.52
CA LYS A 346 24.76 20.17 -24.64
C LYS A 346 23.30 19.77 -24.55
N ILE A 347 22.47 20.71 -24.12
CA ILE A 347 21.04 20.52 -24.06
C ILE A 347 20.40 21.12 -25.32
N SER A 348 19.50 20.38 -25.95
CA SER A 348 18.70 20.83 -27.08
C SER A 348 17.22 20.49 -26.88
N ASN A 349 16.36 21.05 -27.74
CA ASN A 349 14.94 20.72 -27.83
C ASN A 349 14.16 20.77 -26.50
N VAL A 350 14.44 21.79 -25.68
CA VAL A 350 13.82 22.00 -24.36
C VAL A 350 12.36 22.40 -24.51
N LYS A 351 11.45 21.58 -23.99
CA LYS A 351 10.00 21.78 -24.04
C LYS A 351 9.30 21.42 -22.74
N VAL A 352 8.15 22.04 -22.49
CA VAL A 352 7.30 21.74 -21.34
C VAL A 352 6.50 20.48 -21.64
N LYS A 353 6.69 19.44 -20.82
CA LYS A 353 5.92 18.19 -20.89
C LYS A 353 4.63 18.28 -20.09
N ARG A 354 4.69 18.93 -18.91
CA ARG A 354 3.54 19.22 -18.06
C ARG A 354 3.80 20.48 -17.24
N GLY A 355 3.02 21.52 -17.52
CA GLY A 355 3.14 22.82 -16.88
C GLY A 355 2.18 23.04 -15.72
N ILE A 356 2.38 24.13 -15.00
CA ILE A 356 1.46 24.61 -13.94
C ILE A 356 0.93 26.02 -14.22
N GLY A 357 1.40 26.70 -15.27
CA GLY A 357 0.98 28.06 -15.60
C GLY A 357 1.53 29.14 -14.66
N GLY A 358 0.99 30.36 -14.76
CA GLY A 358 1.37 31.51 -13.90
C GLY A 358 2.79 32.06 -14.12
N GLY A 359 3.41 31.77 -15.27
CA GLY A 359 4.79 32.15 -15.59
C GLY A 359 5.85 31.12 -15.14
N CYS A 360 5.45 30.05 -14.44
CA CYS A 360 6.38 29.05 -13.89
C CYS A 360 6.99 28.18 -15.00
N ASP A 361 6.25 27.97 -16.08
CA ASP A 361 6.66 27.12 -17.20
C ASP A 361 7.77 27.80 -18.02
N GLU A 362 7.62 29.10 -18.28
CA GLU A 362 8.60 29.95 -18.96
C GLU A 362 9.88 30.09 -18.14
N GLU A 363 9.75 30.28 -16.84
CA GLU A 363 10.90 30.36 -15.94
C GLU A 363 11.65 29.01 -15.88
N ALA A 364 10.93 27.90 -15.79
CA ALA A 364 11.52 26.57 -15.84
C ALA A 364 12.27 26.34 -17.16
N LEU A 365 11.69 26.72 -18.31
CA LEU A 365 12.35 26.64 -19.62
C LEU A 365 13.64 27.47 -19.65
N ARG A 366 13.61 28.70 -19.13
CA ARG A 366 14.78 29.60 -19.08
C ARG A 366 15.92 28.98 -18.28
N VAL A 367 15.63 28.42 -17.11
CA VAL A 367 16.65 27.80 -16.25
C VAL A 367 17.27 26.58 -16.92
N ILE A 368 16.47 25.70 -17.54
CA ILE A 368 16.98 24.50 -18.21
C ILE A 368 17.81 24.86 -19.45
N ARG A 369 17.39 25.83 -20.27
CA ARG A 369 18.17 26.27 -21.45
C ARG A 369 19.54 26.84 -21.10
N ASN A 370 19.68 27.40 -19.90
CA ASN A 370 20.92 27.99 -19.41
C ASN A 370 21.75 27.03 -18.55
N MET A 371 21.42 25.74 -18.50
CA MET A 371 22.25 24.78 -17.77
C MET A 371 23.62 24.59 -18.44
N PRO A 372 24.68 24.34 -17.65
CA PRO A 372 25.97 23.95 -18.19
C PRO A 372 25.88 22.58 -18.88
N ASN A 373 26.93 22.23 -19.63
CA ASN A 373 27.04 20.94 -20.29
C ASN A 373 26.96 19.78 -19.27
N TRP A 374 26.25 18.73 -19.66
CA TRP A 374 26.08 17.49 -18.93
C TRP A 374 27.15 16.48 -19.32
N ILE A 375 27.35 15.47 -18.48
CA ILE A 375 28.03 14.25 -18.86
C ILE A 375 27.06 13.47 -19.76
N PRO A 376 27.40 13.21 -21.04
CA PRO A 376 26.51 12.56 -21.99
C PRO A 376 26.22 11.12 -21.57
N GLY A 377 25.06 10.62 -22.00
CA GLY A 377 24.71 9.22 -21.81
C GLY A 377 25.57 8.31 -22.69
N LYS A 378 25.86 7.10 -22.22
CA LYS A 378 26.61 6.10 -23.01
C LYS A 378 25.80 4.85 -23.26
N GLN A 379 25.89 4.34 -24.47
CA GLN A 379 25.32 3.07 -24.91
C GLN A 379 26.42 2.31 -25.67
N ARG A 380 26.74 1.08 -25.27
CA ARG A 380 27.81 0.28 -25.88
C ARG A 380 29.16 1.01 -25.92
N GLY A 381 29.42 1.85 -24.91
CA GLY A 381 30.65 2.64 -24.80
C GLY A 381 30.67 3.98 -25.55
N GLU A 382 29.75 4.20 -26.49
CA GLU A 382 29.65 5.42 -27.29
C GLU A 382 28.72 6.46 -26.66
N SER A 383 29.00 7.75 -26.86
CA SER A 383 28.15 8.83 -26.39
C SER A 383 26.94 8.97 -27.31
N VAL A 384 25.74 8.94 -26.74
CA VAL A 384 24.49 8.95 -27.51
C VAL A 384 23.54 10.06 -27.07
N ARG A 385 22.61 10.44 -27.95
CA ARG A 385 21.60 11.46 -27.67
C ARG A 385 20.53 10.87 -26.74
N VAL A 386 20.26 11.51 -25.61
CA VAL A 386 19.32 10.97 -24.61
C VAL A 386 18.21 11.97 -24.28
N VAL A 387 16.95 11.53 -24.31
CA VAL A 387 15.81 12.30 -23.81
C VAL A 387 15.78 12.24 -22.29
N TYR A 388 15.79 13.41 -21.65
CA TYR A 388 15.77 13.54 -20.20
C TYR A 388 14.58 14.38 -19.74
N THR A 389 13.97 14.03 -18.61
CA THR A 389 12.85 14.78 -18.03
C THR A 389 13.14 15.13 -16.58
N ILE A 390 13.05 16.42 -16.22
CA ILE A 390 13.26 16.92 -14.85
C ILE A 390 11.96 17.48 -14.28
N PRO A 391 11.55 17.08 -13.06
CA PRO A 391 10.51 17.76 -12.29
C PRO A 391 11.10 18.92 -11.48
N ILE A 392 10.62 20.13 -11.72
CA ILE A 392 11.00 21.35 -10.99
C ILE A 392 9.83 21.76 -10.07
N LYS A 393 10.09 21.81 -8.76
CA LYS A 393 9.07 22.16 -7.76
C LYS A 393 9.03 23.68 -7.54
N PHE A 394 7.84 24.26 -7.64
CA PHE A 394 7.52 25.60 -7.18
C PHE A 394 6.64 25.49 -5.93
N SER A 395 7.15 25.97 -4.79
CA SER A 395 6.40 26.11 -3.54
C SER A 395 6.65 27.48 -2.91
N LEU A 396 5.61 28.08 -2.35
CA LEU A 396 5.72 29.26 -1.50
C LEU A 396 6.12 28.75 -0.11
N ASN A 397 7.22 29.29 0.42
CA ASN A 397 7.64 29.05 1.80
C ASN A 397 6.92 29.99 2.75
#